data_AF-A0A1H0XAD5-F1
#
_entry.id   AF-A0A1H0XAD5-F1
#
_cell.length_a   1.000
_cell.length_b   1.000
_cell.length_c   1.000
_cell.angle_alpha   90.00
_cell.angle_beta   90.00
_cell.angle_gamma   90.00
#
_symmetry.space_group_name_H-M   'P 1'
#
loop_
_entity.id
_entity.type
_entity.pdbx_description
1 polymer ?
#
loop_
_entity_poly.entity_id
_entity_poly.type
_entity_poly.pdbx_seq_one_letter_code
_entity_poly.pdbx_strand_id
1 'polypeptide(L)'
;MKKHIFVVKTWLFMLCLALIVYVPSCKKDITNGTKQPAVNSAASRLNVTATNAELIAYKSSAHQLMVGYYRTWGDKIVSGDVNGPAMTDMPDSVDIICNFTDYTPGSSPYWPALKNTYIPALHAKGTKVVNTTSLPNTTSDTSYTNHYTNNSTGYAAWALATYNSYNAMGYDGIDLDVESNPSGSVLTADVGLMNALSQYFGPKSTTGKLLIFDTNQTGSNSLFTQIYTKINYVFLQAYWRQTSTLSSTFNTFASYINPNQFVVMVDFEDGSGDGQNSSYVYNPVQIYQYASWQPTQGTKGGVGSYGIDNEYYQIANGVHNIYTRHAIQMMNPPQTTSSTNAVSLSSGKISAGDVTQLKSTSAFTLESWVYFNAVGSWNNILAKSNTSTDRIAVQTGGGDNSLYVILGNGSNSYGYTAANAVTAGQWYHVAVVFDGTQSTNASKLKLYINGTLQTLTFSGTIPSSTSSTNTAAFLAGSETTSSTNTYLSGKIDEIRVWNAALSQSTISAWMNKSLGTCHPNASNLKLYWQLDNAASNATAVASLSTTYTGTITSGVYTASTQASTTSGCP
;
A
#
# COMPACT_ATOMS: atom_id res chain seq x y z
N MET A 1 11.81 -86.04 19.47
CA MET A 1 12.35 -86.23 20.84
C MET A 1 12.35 -84.86 21.52
N LYS A 2 11.44 -84.57 22.47
CA LYS A 2 11.72 -84.42 23.93
C LYS A 2 13.06 -83.69 24.23
N LYS A 3 13.19 -82.69 25.11
CA LYS A 3 12.31 -81.91 26.00
C LYS A 3 13.22 -80.93 26.79
N HIS A 4 12.74 -79.70 27.05
CA HIS A 4 12.98 -78.81 28.23
C HIS A 4 14.42 -78.26 28.49
N ILE A 5 14.67 -77.08 29.07
CA ILE A 5 14.28 -76.46 30.39
C ILE A 5 14.66 -74.94 30.30
N PHE A 6 13.78 -73.92 30.47
CA PHE A 6 13.46 -73.10 31.68
C PHE A 6 14.72 -72.64 32.51
N VAL A 7 14.96 -71.43 33.05
CA VAL A 7 14.18 -70.19 33.29
C VAL A 7 15.09 -69.09 33.94
N VAL A 8 14.64 -67.81 33.87
CA VAL A 8 14.77 -66.69 34.86
C VAL A 8 16.02 -65.75 34.95
N LYS A 9 15.72 -64.44 34.74
CA LYS A 9 16.10 -63.13 35.38
C LYS A 9 17.60 -62.86 35.75
N THR A 10 18.19 -61.65 35.78
CA THR A 10 17.76 -60.25 36.02
C THR A 10 18.99 -59.31 35.79
N TRP A 11 18.82 -58.16 35.09
CA TRP A 11 19.35 -56.79 35.31
C TRP A 11 20.84 -56.49 35.70
N LEU A 12 21.56 -55.62 34.93
CA LEU A 12 22.05 -54.24 35.28
C LEU A 12 23.20 -53.69 34.35
N PHE A 13 23.16 -52.37 34.05
CA PHE A 13 24.17 -51.38 33.55
C PHE A 13 24.70 -51.45 32.08
N MET A 14 24.35 -50.46 31.23
CA MET A 14 25.08 -49.21 30.82
C MET A 14 26.38 -49.48 30.03
N LEU A 15 26.76 -48.81 28.93
CA LEU A 15 26.36 -47.58 28.25
C LEU A 15 27.02 -47.62 26.85
N CYS A 16 26.37 -47.13 25.78
CA CYS A 16 27.01 -46.24 24.80
C CYS A 16 25.98 -45.69 23.81
N LEU A 17 25.96 -44.37 23.71
CA LEU A 17 25.08 -43.49 22.94
C LEU A 17 25.19 -43.70 21.43
N ALA A 18 24.05 -43.76 20.76
CA ALA A 18 23.87 -43.21 19.42
C ALA A 18 22.53 -42.46 19.38
N LEU A 19 22.60 -41.13 19.41
CA LEU A 19 21.44 -40.25 19.24
C LEU A 19 20.99 -40.32 17.77
N ILE A 20 19.88 -41.02 17.52
CA ILE A 20 19.08 -40.85 16.31
C ILE A 20 17.96 -39.88 16.68
N VAL A 21 18.08 -38.63 16.24
CA VAL A 21 16.98 -37.66 16.35
C VAL A 21 15.92 -38.05 15.33
N TYR A 22 14.79 -38.51 15.85
CA TYR A 22 13.58 -38.81 15.08
C TYR A 22 12.91 -37.48 14.71
N VAL A 23 12.91 -37.13 13.42
CA VAL A 23 12.11 -36.01 12.91
C VAL A 23 10.69 -36.55 12.69
N PRO A 24 9.65 -36.05 13.39
CA PRO A 24 8.29 -36.49 13.11
C PRO A 24 7.86 -35.96 11.73
N SER A 25 7.59 -36.90 10.83
CA SER A 25 6.80 -36.68 9.63
C SER A 25 5.41 -36.20 10.04
N CYS A 26 5.13 -34.91 9.86
CA CYS A 26 3.77 -34.39 9.93
C CYS A 26 3.07 -34.63 8.58
N LYS A 27 2.19 -35.64 8.56
CA LYS A 27 1.17 -35.81 7.53
C LYS A 27 0.12 -34.69 7.62
N LYS A 28 -0.42 -34.39 6.44
CA LYS A 28 -1.46 -33.41 6.09
C LYS A 28 -2.70 -33.43 7.00
N ASP A 29 -3.12 -32.24 7.41
CA ASP A 29 -4.54 -31.89 7.59
C ASP A 29 -4.93 -30.87 6.51
N ILE A 30 -5.37 -31.37 5.35
CA ILE A 30 -6.20 -30.56 4.45
C ILE A 30 -7.61 -30.69 4.99
N THR A 31 -8.00 -29.80 5.90
CA THR A 31 -9.41 -29.59 6.15
C THR A 31 -10.00 -28.94 4.90
N ASN A 32 -11.04 -29.57 4.36
CA ASN A 32 -11.90 -29.03 3.31
C ASN A 32 -12.47 -27.68 3.76
N GLY A 33 -11.70 -26.61 3.52
CA GLY A 33 -12.16 -25.24 3.64
C GLY A 33 -13.16 -24.98 2.53
N THR A 34 -14.42 -24.85 2.91
CA THR A 34 -15.55 -24.25 2.18
C THR A 34 -15.20 -23.63 0.82
N LYS A 35 -15.88 -24.07 -0.25
CA LYS A 35 -16.00 -23.30 -1.50
C LYS A 35 -16.36 -21.86 -1.14
N GLN A 36 -15.40 -20.94 -1.25
CA GLN A 36 -15.57 -19.50 -1.01
C GLN A 36 -15.61 -18.75 -2.34
N PRO A 37 -16.29 -17.59 -2.36
CA PRO A 37 -17.26 -17.27 -3.39
C PRO A 37 -16.61 -16.92 -4.73
N ALA A 38 -17.36 -17.21 -5.80
CA ALA A 38 -17.03 -16.77 -7.15
C ALA A 38 -16.70 -15.27 -7.18
N VAL A 39 -15.66 -14.92 -7.95
CA VAL A 39 -15.18 -13.57 -8.20
C VAL A 39 -16.22 -12.79 -9.02
N ASN A 40 -17.35 -12.43 -8.40
CA ASN A 40 -18.44 -11.72 -9.07
C ASN A 40 -18.58 -10.25 -8.63
N SER A 41 -17.69 -9.73 -7.77
CA SER A 41 -17.77 -8.34 -7.29
C SER A 41 -16.62 -7.41 -7.70
N ALA A 42 -15.59 -7.90 -8.40
CA ALA A 42 -14.49 -7.06 -8.92
C ALA A 42 -14.69 -6.57 -10.37
N ALA A 43 -15.74 -7.06 -11.05
CA ALA A 43 -15.94 -6.88 -12.48
C ALA A 43 -16.23 -5.43 -12.93
N SER A 44 -16.62 -4.53 -12.03
CA SER A 44 -17.05 -3.18 -12.41
C SER A 44 -15.90 -2.18 -12.66
N ARG A 45 -14.63 -2.59 -12.53
CA ARG A 45 -13.46 -1.69 -12.73
C ARG A 45 -12.44 -2.16 -13.78
N LEU A 46 -12.76 -3.15 -14.60
CA LEU A 46 -11.81 -3.72 -15.58
C LEU A 46 -11.78 -3.00 -16.94
N ASN A 47 -12.58 -1.94 -17.14
CA ASN A 47 -12.76 -1.26 -18.43
C ASN A 47 -12.24 0.18 -18.48
N VAL A 48 -11.20 0.51 -17.72
CA VAL A 48 -10.53 1.83 -17.86
C VAL A 48 -9.26 1.65 -18.67
N THR A 49 -9.24 2.20 -19.89
CA THR A 49 -8.02 2.24 -20.71
C THR A 49 -7.13 3.37 -20.19
N ALA A 50 -6.04 3.03 -19.50
CA ALA A 50 -5.01 3.99 -19.12
C ALA A 50 -4.19 4.40 -20.35
N THR A 51 -3.83 5.67 -20.43
CA THR A 51 -2.88 6.16 -21.42
C THR A 51 -1.47 5.69 -21.08
N ASN A 52 -0.58 5.62 -22.09
CA ASN A 52 0.83 5.30 -21.87
C ASN A 52 1.50 6.24 -20.85
N ALA A 53 1.13 7.52 -20.84
CA ALA A 53 1.66 8.49 -19.89
C ALA A 53 1.24 8.17 -18.44
N GLU A 54 -0.02 7.76 -18.23
CA GLU A 54 -0.52 7.34 -16.91
C GLU A 54 0.16 6.05 -16.44
N LEU A 55 0.37 5.09 -17.34
CA LEU A 55 1.11 3.85 -17.03
C LEU A 55 2.56 4.14 -16.64
N ILE A 56 3.25 4.99 -17.40
CA ILE A 56 4.62 5.41 -17.10
C ILE A 56 4.69 6.16 -15.76
N ALA A 57 3.73 7.05 -15.50
CA ALA A 57 3.66 7.79 -14.24
C ALA A 57 3.42 6.84 -13.05
N TYR A 58 2.49 5.89 -13.17
CA TYR A 58 2.24 4.85 -12.18
C TYR A 58 3.52 4.04 -11.90
N LYS A 59 4.20 3.55 -12.94
CA LYS A 59 5.43 2.74 -12.80
C LYS A 59 6.64 3.53 -12.29
N SER A 60 6.60 4.85 -12.39
CA SER A 60 7.61 5.74 -11.80
C SER A 60 7.32 6.09 -10.35
N SER A 61 6.10 5.84 -9.87
CA SER A 61 5.69 6.09 -8.49
C SER A 61 6.11 4.95 -7.55
N ALA A 62 6.08 5.19 -6.24
CA ALA A 62 6.26 4.11 -5.27
C ALA A 62 5.04 3.18 -5.27
N HIS A 63 5.24 1.92 -5.65
CA HIS A 63 4.23 0.87 -5.68
C HIS A 63 4.90 -0.49 -5.50
N GLN A 64 4.10 -1.51 -5.18
CA GLN A 64 4.56 -2.90 -5.14
C GLN A 64 4.53 -3.48 -6.57
N LEU A 65 5.63 -4.07 -6.99
CA LEU A 65 5.83 -4.58 -8.35
C LEU A 65 4.98 -5.82 -8.63
N MET A 66 4.52 -5.94 -9.87
CA MET A 66 4.12 -7.20 -10.48
C MET A 66 5.17 -7.66 -11.49
N VAL A 67 5.66 -8.89 -11.30
CA VAL A 67 6.66 -9.53 -12.15
C VAL A 67 6.08 -10.77 -12.84
N GLY A 68 6.43 -11.04 -14.09
CA GLY A 68 6.04 -12.28 -14.77
C GLY A 68 7.18 -12.91 -15.55
N TYR A 69 7.51 -14.17 -15.28
CA TYR A 69 8.33 -14.97 -16.21
C TYR A 69 7.45 -15.43 -17.35
N TYR A 70 7.77 -14.91 -18.53
CA TYR A 70 7.10 -15.24 -19.77
C TYR A 70 7.91 -16.32 -20.48
N ARG A 71 7.34 -17.53 -20.55
CA ARG A 71 7.99 -18.68 -21.16
C ARG A 71 7.95 -18.51 -22.68
N THR A 72 9.11 -18.38 -23.30
CA THR A 72 9.19 -18.10 -24.75
C THR A 72 8.48 -19.13 -25.61
N TRP A 73 8.42 -20.40 -25.19
CA TRP A 73 7.73 -21.47 -25.92
C TRP A 73 6.21 -21.43 -25.77
N GLY A 74 5.69 -20.67 -24.81
CA GLY A 74 4.26 -20.38 -24.67
C GLY A 74 3.78 -19.27 -25.61
N ASP A 75 4.69 -18.48 -26.19
CA ASP A 75 4.32 -17.42 -27.15
C ASP A 75 3.68 -18.03 -28.41
N LYS A 76 2.61 -17.41 -28.91
CA LYS A 76 1.89 -17.83 -30.12
C LYS A 76 2.78 -18.01 -31.34
N ILE A 77 3.87 -17.25 -31.44
CA ILE A 77 4.83 -17.39 -32.54
C ILE A 77 5.57 -18.73 -32.46
N VAL A 78 5.85 -19.21 -31.25
CA VAL A 78 6.63 -20.44 -31.01
C VAL A 78 5.72 -21.65 -30.90
N SER A 79 4.62 -21.56 -30.14
CA SER A 79 3.66 -22.65 -29.93
C SER A 79 2.81 -22.94 -31.16
N GLY A 80 2.63 -21.96 -32.05
CA GLY A 80 1.72 -22.03 -33.19
C GLY A 80 0.24 -21.87 -32.81
N ASP A 81 -0.07 -21.61 -31.54
CA ASP A 81 -1.44 -21.30 -31.10
C ASP A 81 -1.81 -19.89 -31.55
N VAL A 82 -2.57 -19.79 -32.64
CA VAL A 82 -3.02 -18.50 -33.20
C VAL A 82 -3.87 -17.68 -32.23
N ASN A 83 -4.47 -18.31 -31.22
CA ASN A 83 -5.24 -17.66 -30.16
C ASN A 83 -4.45 -17.52 -28.85
N GLY A 84 -3.20 -17.98 -28.83
CA GLY A 84 -2.32 -17.94 -27.68
C GLY A 84 -1.76 -16.54 -27.40
N PRO A 85 -1.07 -16.38 -26.27
CA PRO A 85 -0.51 -15.10 -25.87
C PRO A 85 0.65 -14.68 -26.78
N ALA A 86 0.76 -13.39 -27.08
CA ALA A 86 2.06 -12.74 -27.30
C ALA A 86 2.53 -12.06 -26.01
N MET A 87 3.82 -11.81 -25.89
CA MET A 87 4.37 -11.08 -24.74
C MET A 87 3.70 -9.70 -24.53
N THR A 88 3.26 -9.04 -25.61
CA THR A 88 2.55 -7.75 -25.56
C THR A 88 1.13 -7.82 -25.01
N ASP A 89 0.56 -9.02 -24.89
CA ASP A 89 -0.81 -9.24 -24.42
C ASP A 89 -0.88 -9.34 -22.88
N MET A 90 0.29 -9.37 -22.21
CA MET A 90 0.36 -9.29 -20.75
C MET A 90 -0.23 -7.96 -20.24
N PRO A 91 -0.80 -7.93 -19.02
CA PRO A 91 -1.45 -6.72 -18.51
C PRO A 91 -0.53 -5.50 -18.54
N ASP A 92 -1.05 -4.37 -19.02
CA ASP A 92 -0.31 -3.09 -19.10
C ASP A 92 0.30 -2.63 -17.78
N SER A 93 -0.26 -3.06 -16.64
CA SER A 93 0.19 -2.75 -15.29
C SER A 93 1.27 -3.71 -14.75
N VAL A 94 1.73 -4.70 -15.52
CA VAL A 94 2.92 -5.50 -15.17
C VAL A 94 4.16 -4.63 -15.29
N ASP A 95 5.02 -4.68 -14.28
CA ASP A 95 6.19 -3.81 -14.16
C ASP A 95 7.42 -4.40 -14.84
N ILE A 96 7.65 -5.69 -14.66
CA ILE A 96 8.80 -6.42 -15.21
C ILE A 96 8.32 -7.73 -15.83
N ILE A 97 8.69 -7.96 -17.09
CA ILE A 97 8.56 -9.25 -17.75
C ILE A 97 9.95 -9.87 -17.88
N CYS A 98 10.14 -11.05 -17.31
CA CYS A 98 11.34 -11.86 -17.46
C CYS A 98 11.18 -12.76 -18.68
N ASN A 99 11.98 -12.52 -19.72
CA ASN A 99 12.06 -13.38 -20.90
C ASN A 99 12.75 -14.69 -20.52
N PHE A 100 11.98 -15.78 -20.41
CA PHE A 100 12.45 -17.09 -19.95
C PHE A 100 12.59 -18.07 -21.13
N THR A 101 13.83 -18.49 -21.40
CA THR A 101 14.19 -19.19 -22.63
C THR A 101 14.58 -20.64 -22.37
N ASP A 102 13.89 -21.59 -23.00
CA ASP A 102 14.27 -23.01 -23.01
C ASP A 102 14.02 -23.62 -24.41
N TYR A 103 12.77 -24.01 -24.71
CA TYR A 103 12.42 -24.73 -25.95
C TYR A 103 12.30 -23.88 -27.23
N THR A 104 12.78 -22.63 -27.23
CA THR A 104 12.65 -21.72 -28.39
C THR A 104 13.91 -21.74 -29.27
N PRO A 105 13.84 -22.22 -30.52
CA PRO A 105 15.02 -22.30 -31.39
C PRO A 105 15.62 -20.92 -31.69
N GLY A 106 16.95 -20.83 -31.84
CA GLY A 106 17.64 -19.58 -32.19
C GLY A 106 17.20 -18.98 -33.54
N SER A 107 16.69 -19.81 -34.46
CA SER A 107 16.12 -19.39 -35.74
C SER A 107 14.65 -18.96 -35.67
N SER A 108 14.04 -18.99 -34.48
CA SER A 108 12.63 -18.68 -34.31
C SER A 108 12.32 -17.22 -34.71
N PRO A 109 11.19 -16.97 -35.41
CA PRO A 109 10.71 -15.60 -35.66
C PRO A 109 10.34 -14.84 -34.39
N TYR A 110 10.31 -15.51 -33.23
CA TYR A 110 10.16 -14.90 -31.92
C TYR A 110 11.25 -13.85 -31.64
N TRP A 111 12.53 -14.10 -31.95
CA TRP A 111 13.61 -13.17 -31.57
C TRP A 111 13.55 -11.82 -32.31
N PRO A 112 13.30 -11.78 -33.64
CA PRO A 112 13.00 -10.53 -34.31
C PRO A 112 11.73 -9.85 -33.80
N ALA A 113 10.68 -10.60 -33.45
CA ALA A 113 9.45 -10.04 -32.89
C ALA A 113 9.69 -9.43 -31.50
N LEU A 114 10.45 -10.12 -30.64
CA LEU A 114 10.83 -9.65 -29.31
C LEU A 114 11.56 -8.31 -29.40
N LYS A 115 12.62 -8.25 -30.23
CA LYS A 115 13.46 -7.07 -30.39
C LYS A 115 12.73 -5.89 -31.04
N ASN A 116 12.03 -6.14 -32.14
CA ASN A 116 11.52 -5.06 -32.99
C ASN A 116 10.07 -4.67 -32.67
N THR A 117 9.33 -5.51 -31.96
CA THR A 117 7.89 -5.32 -31.69
C THR A 117 7.58 -5.36 -30.19
N TYR A 118 7.93 -6.46 -29.50
CA TYR A 118 7.46 -6.66 -28.12
C TYR A 118 8.11 -5.72 -27.13
N ILE A 119 9.45 -5.67 -27.08
CA ILE A 119 10.19 -4.77 -26.18
C ILE A 119 9.79 -3.31 -26.42
N PRO A 120 9.80 -2.77 -27.66
CA PRO A 120 9.35 -1.40 -27.91
C PRO A 120 7.91 -1.12 -27.47
N ALA A 121 6.98 -2.05 -27.69
CA ALA A 121 5.58 -1.88 -27.30
C ALA A 121 5.40 -1.89 -25.77
N LEU A 122 6.15 -2.72 -25.06
CA LEU A 122 6.15 -2.79 -23.59
C LEU A 122 6.82 -1.55 -22.97
N HIS A 123 7.94 -1.10 -23.54
CA HIS A 123 8.60 0.14 -23.15
C HIS A 123 7.71 1.37 -23.32
N ALA A 124 6.90 1.41 -24.38
CA ALA A 124 5.92 2.49 -24.58
C ALA A 124 4.90 2.59 -23.44
N LYS A 125 4.67 1.50 -22.70
CA LYS A 125 3.81 1.41 -21.50
C LYS A 125 4.61 1.47 -20.19
N GLY A 126 5.93 1.63 -20.25
CA GLY A 126 6.84 1.62 -19.10
C GLY A 126 7.12 0.24 -18.50
N THR A 127 6.67 -0.86 -19.11
CA THR A 127 7.01 -2.22 -18.66
C THR A 127 8.46 -2.52 -19.04
N LYS A 128 9.25 -2.96 -18.07
CA LYS A 128 10.63 -3.40 -18.30
C LYS A 128 10.67 -4.84 -18.78
N VAL A 129 11.61 -5.17 -19.65
CA VAL A 129 11.87 -6.53 -20.11
C VAL A 129 13.30 -6.91 -19.75
N VAL A 130 13.47 -7.95 -18.93
CA VAL A 130 14.78 -8.49 -18.56
C VAL A 130 14.95 -9.88 -19.16
N ASN A 131 16.19 -10.32 -19.39
CA ASN A 131 16.44 -11.69 -19.83
C ASN A 131 16.89 -12.54 -18.65
N THR A 132 16.23 -13.68 -18.46
CA THR A 132 16.61 -14.67 -17.44
C THR A 132 17.70 -15.58 -17.98
N THR A 133 18.70 -15.85 -17.16
CA THR A 133 19.76 -16.81 -17.47
C THR A 133 20.37 -17.34 -16.18
N SER A 134 21.06 -18.47 -16.24
CA SER A 134 21.87 -18.92 -15.12
C SER A 134 23.25 -18.28 -15.17
N LEU A 135 23.95 -18.24 -14.04
CA LEU A 135 25.39 -17.99 -14.09
C LEU A 135 26.07 -19.12 -14.87
N PRO A 136 27.05 -18.81 -15.74
CA PRO A 136 27.80 -19.85 -16.42
C PRO A 136 28.51 -20.71 -15.38
N ASN A 137 28.01 -21.92 -15.15
CA ASN A 137 28.67 -22.86 -14.28
C ASN A 137 30.00 -23.23 -14.95
N THR A 138 31.11 -22.75 -14.39
CA THR A 138 32.47 -23.01 -14.87
C THR A 138 32.83 -24.50 -14.96
N THR A 139 31.97 -25.42 -14.52
CA THR A 139 32.17 -26.87 -14.53
C THR A 139 31.18 -27.68 -15.37
N SER A 140 29.99 -27.17 -15.72
CA SER A 140 28.98 -27.96 -16.48
C SER A 140 28.41 -27.25 -17.70
N ASP A 141 28.40 -25.91 -17.73
CA ASP A 141 28.07 -25.14 -18.92
C ASP A 141 29.36 -24.72 -19.63
N THR A 142 29.71 -25.49 -20.66
CA THR A 142 30.96 -25.29 -21.39
C THR A 142 30.92 -24.07 -22.32
N SER A 143 29.76 -23.42 -22.51
CA SER A 143 29.66 -22.22 -23.36
C SER A 143 30.57 -21.09 -22.88
N TYR A 144 30.71 -20.92 -21.55
CA TYR A 144 31.64 -19.95 -21.00
C TYR A 144 33.10 -20.40 -21.12
N THR A 145 33.44 -21.62 -20.68
CA THR A 145 34.84 -22.08 -20.65
C THR A 145 35.43 -22.29 -22.05
N ASN A 146 34.59 -22.47 -23.07
CA ASN A 146 34.99 -22.52 -24.48
C ASN A 146 35.29 -21.12 -25.08
N HIS A 147 34.81 -20.04 -24.45
CA HIS A 147 34.92 -18.67 -24.99
C HIS A 147 35.67 -17.68 -24.08
N TYR A 148 35.77 -17.97 -22.78
CA TYR A 148 36.33 -17.07 -21.78
C TYR A 148 37.19 -17.80 -20.76
N THR A 149 38.23 -17.12 -20.28
CA THR A 149 39.12 -17.67 -19.25
C THR A 149 38.50 -17.54 -17.85
N ASN A 150 38.76 -18.49 -16.95
CA ASN A 150 38.24 -18.45 -15.58
C ASN A 150 39.11 -17.56 -14.67
N ASN A 151 39.17 -16.26 -14.98
CA ASN A 151 39.88 -15.23 -14.24
C ASN A 151 39.24 -13.86 -14.48
N SER A 152 39.76 -12.81 -13.84
CA SER A 152 39.22 -11.44 -13.94
C SER A 152 39.10 -10.93 -15.37
N THR A 153 40.05 -11.25 -16.27
CA THR A 153 40.01 -10.84 -17.68
C THR A 153 38.86 -11.52 -18.42
N GLY A 154 38.67 -12.82 -18.21
CA GLY A 154 37.55 -13.53 -18.82
C GLY A 154 36.19 -13.11 -18.28
N TYR A 155 36.08 -12.88 -16.96
CA TYR A 155 34.84 -12.37 -16.35
C TYR A 155 34.44 -11.01 -16.94
N ALA A 156 35.41 -10.10 -17.10
CA ALA A 156 35.18 -8.79 -17.70
C ALA A 156 34.76 -8.89 -19.18
N ALA A 157 35.40 -9.76 -19.95
CA ALA A 157 35.06 -9.98 -21.36
C ALA A 157 33.64 -10.55 -21.52
N TRP A 158 33.26 -11.52 -20.69
CA TRP A 158 31.92 -12.08 -20.68
C TRP A 158 30.87 -11.04 -20.27
N ALA A 159 31.10 -10.30 -19.18
CA ALA A 159 30.16 -9.27 -18.73
C ALA A 159 29.92 -8.19 -19.79
N LEU A 160 30.97 -7.77 -20.50
CA LEU A 160 30.86 -6.82 -21.61
C LEU A 160 30.10 -7.42 -22.81
N ALA A 161 30.37 -8.67 -23.17
CA ALA A 161 29.65 -9.35 -24.25
C ALA A 161 28.16 -9.51 -23.93
N THR A 162 27.82 -9.91 -22.71
CA THR A 162 26.45 -10.00 -22.20
C THR A 162 25.76 -8.64 -22.25
N TYR A 163 26.42 -7.57 -21.74
CA TYR A 163 25.89 -6.21 -21.80
C TYR A 163 25.61 -5.77 -23.25
N ASN A 164 26.57 -5.95 -24.16
CA ASN A 164 26.41 -5.54 -25.55
C ASN A 164 25.26 -6.28 -26.24
N SER A 165 25.16 -7.60 -26.04
CA SER A 165 24.06 -8.41 -26.57
C SER A 165 22.71 -7.93 -26.04
N TYR A 166 22.60 -7.74 -24.73
CA TYR A 166 21.34 -7.38 -24.09
C TYR A 166 20.93 -5.94 -24.44
N ASN A 167 21.89 -5.03 -24.51
CA ASN A 167 21.66 -3.67 -24.96
C ASN A 167 21.21 -3.62 -26.43
N ALA A 168 21.78 -4.47 -27.29
CA ALA A 168 21.38 -4.57 -28.70
C ALA A 168 19.99 -5.19 -28.91
N MET A 169 19.51 -5.99 -27.95
CA MET A 169 18.13 -6.50 -27.90
C MET A 169 17.13 -5.49 -27.32
N GLY A 170 17.61 -4.53 -26.53
CA GLY A 170 16.76 -3.57 -25.83
C GLY A 170 16.34 -4.01 -24.42
N TYR A 171 16.96 -5.04 -23.84
CA TYR A 171 16.64 -5.46 -22.48
C TYR A 171 17.02 -4.40 -21.44
N ASP A 172 16.17 -4.29 -20.42
CA ASP A 172 16.34 -3.40 -19.25
C ASP A 172 17.23 -4.00 -18.17
N GLY A 173 17.64 -5.25 -18.30
CA GLY A 173 18.44 -5.91 -17.27
C GLY A 173 18.66 -7.38 -17.51
N ILE A 174 19.29 -7.99 -16.51
CA ILE A 174 19.56 -9.41 -16.42
C ILE A 174 18.96 -9.93 -15.12
N ASP A 175 18.33 -11.08 -15.24
CA ASP A 175 17.84 -11.86 -14.13
C ASP A 175 18.63 -13.18 -14.06
N LEU A 176 19.16 -13.46 -12.87
CA LEU A 176 20.04 -14.60 -12.63
C LEU A 176 19.32 -15.64 -11.78
N ASP A 177 19.02 -16.77 -12.41
CA ASP A 177 18.39 -17.92 -11.76
C ASP A 177 19.44 -18.72 -10.96
N VAL A 178 19.40 -18.59 -9.63
CA VAL A 178 20.35 -19.17 -8.69
C VAL A 178 19.65 -20.15 -7.77
N GLU A 179 19.65 -21.42 -8.16
CA GLU A 179 18.99 -22.51 -7.44
C GLU A 179 19.94 -23.41 -6.63
N SER A 180 21.21 -23.00 -6.54
CA SER A 180 22.24 -23.74 -5.81
C SER A 180 23.00 -22.84 -4.83
N ASN A 181 23.70 -23.47 -3.88
CA ASN A 181 24.52 -22.78 -2.88
C ASN A 181 26.01 -23.11 -3.13
N PRO A 182 26.71 -22.33 -3.97
CA PRO A 182 28.07 -22.67 -4.42
C PRO A 182 29.11 -22.58 -3.29
N SER A 183 30.24 -23.25 -3.44
CA SER A 183 31.35 -23.17 -2.48
C SER A 183 32.71 -23.30 -3.20
N GLY A 184 33.80 -23.04 -2.47
CA GLY A 184 35.16 -23.21 -2.98
C GLY A 184 35.45 -22.41 -4.25
N SER A 185 36.05 -23.06 -5.25
CA SER A 185 36.42 -22.44 -6.52
C SER A 185 35.23 -21.98 -7.36
N VAL A 186 34.08 -22.67 -7.27
CA VAL A 186 32.85 -22.28 -7.98
C VAL A 186 32.33 -20.96 -7.43
N LEU A 187 32.21 -20.84 -6.11
CA LEU A 187 31.82 -19.59 -5.45
C LEU A 187 32.77 -18.44 -5.80
N THR A 188 34.08 -18.71 -5.84
CA THR A 188 35.08 -17.71 -6.21
C THR A 188 34.86 -17.20 -7.64
N ALA A 189 34.57 -18.09 -8.58
CA ALA A 189 34.29 -17.74 -9.96
C ALA A 189 32.97 -16.96 -10.11
N ASP A 190 31.89 -17.43 -9.47
CA ASP A 190 30.58 -16.79 -9.50
C ASP A 190 30.63 -15.37 -8.93
N VAL A 191 31.35 -15.17 -7.81
CA VAL A 191 31.59 -13.84 -7.25
C VAL A 191 32.38 -12.95 -8.23
N GLY A 192 33.36 -13.51 -8.93
CA GLY A 192 34.11 -12.82 -9.99
C GLY A 192 33.23 -12.37 -11.16
N LEU A 193 32.36 -13.25 -11.65
CA LEU A 193 31.37 -12.96 -12.70
C LEU A 193 30.39 -11.87 -12.25
N MET A 194 29.88 -11.96 -11.03
CA MET A 194 28.96 -10.97 -10.45
C MET A 194 29.62 -9.60 -10.25
N ASN A 195 30.90 -9.56 -9.84
CA ASN A 195 31.66 -8.33 -9.77
C ASN A 195 31.79 -7.68 -11.16
N ALA A 196 32.08 -8.47 -12.20
CA ALA A 196 32.18 -7.97 -13.57
C ALA A 196 30.82 -7.49 -14.12
N LEU A 197 29.74 -8.25 -13.92
CA LEU A 197 28.39 -7.82 -14.31
C LEU A 197 27.96 -6.52 -13.64
N SER A 198 28.34 -6.31 -12.37
CA SER A 198 27.92 -5.12 -11.61
C SER A 198 28.47 -3.79 -12.16
N GLN A 199 29.42 -3.84 -13.10
CA GLN A 199 29.87 -2.67 -13.85
C GLN A 199 28.83 -2.19 -14.88
N TYR A 200 27.96 -3.10 -15.35
CA TYR A 200 26.98 -2.84 -16.41
C TYR A 200 25.54 -2.98 -15.96
N PHE A 201 25.27 -3.71 -14.87
CA PHE A 201 23.93 -3.95 -14.32
C PHE A 201 23.91 -3.70 -12.81
N GLY A 202 22.75 -3.38 -12.26
CA GLY A 202 22.57 -3.22 -10.83
C GLY A 202 22.86 -1.81 -10.31
N PRO A 203 22.59 -1.55 -9.01
CA PRO A 203 22.83 -0.26 -8.36
C PRO A 203 24.29 0.24 -8.37
N LYS A 204 25.26 -0.59 -8.77
CA LYS A 204 26.68 -0.20 -8.90
C LYS A 204 27.05 0.27 -10.31
N SER A 205 26.17 0.07 -11.28
CA SER A 205 26.32 0.50 -12.66
C SER A 205 25.69 1.88 -12.89
N THR A 206 26.20 2.62 -13.89
CA THR A 206 25.61 3.89 -14.36
C THR A 206 24.61 3.71 -15.51
N THR A 207 24.38 2.47 -15.99
CA THR A 207 23.52 2.21 -17.15
C THR A 207 22.03 2.28 -16.84
N GLY A 208 21.65 2.22 -15.56
CA GLY A 208 20.27 2.08 -15.12
C GLY A 208 19.66 0.69 -15.35
N LYS A 209 20.42 -0.28 -15.88
CA LYS A 209 19.93 -1.64 -16.14
C LYS A 209 19.87 -2.46 -14.85
N LEU A 210 18.85 -3.33 -14.74
CA LEU A 210 18.60 -4.15 -13.56
C LEU A 210 19.57 -5.34 -13.47
N LEU A 211 19.99 -5.66 -12.25
CA LEU A 211 20.62 -6.93 -11.88
C LEU A 211 19.74 -7.59 -10.81
N ILE A 212 19.11 -8.70 -11.18
CA ILE A 212 18.15 -9.42 -10.32
C ILE A 212 18.76 -10.75 -9.89
N PHE A 213 18.51 -11.13 -8.64
CA PHE A 213 18.87 -12.42 -8.08
C PHE A 213 17.61 -13.23 -7.82
N ASP A 214 17.28 -14.12 -8.75
CA ASP A 214 16.18 -15.06 -8.60
C ASP A 214 16.68 -16.34 -7.91
N THR A 215 15.90 -16.85 -6.96
CA THR A 215 16.35 -18.00 -6.17
C THR A 215 15.22 -18.74 -5.46
N ASN A 216 15.39 -20.05 -5.30
CA ASN A 216 14.64 -20.86 -4.33
C ASN A 216 15.34 -20.98 -2.96
N GLN A 217 16.52 -20.36 -2.78
CA GLN A 217 17.36 -20.44 -1.58
C GLN A 217 16.96 -19.42 -0.51
N THR A 218 17.76 -19.33 0.56
CA THR A 218 17.61 -18.34 1.66
C THR A 218 18.70 -17.28 1.59
N GLY A 219 18.58 -16.20 2.38
CA GLY A 219 19.58 -15.13 2.46
C GLY A 219 20.91 -15.55 3.07
N SER A 220 21.02 -16.79 3.56
CA SER A 220 22.27 -17.43 3.95
C SER A 220 23.06 -18.03 2.77
N ASN A 221 22.58 -17.88 1.53
CA ASN A 221 23.28 -18.33 0.33
C ASN A 221 24.68 -17.67 0.22
N SER A 222 25.71 -18.49 0.00
CA SER A 222 27.13 -18.11 0.04
C SER A 222 27.52 -17.12 -1.05
N LEU A 223 26.86 -17.18 -2.20
CA LEU A 223 27.04 -16.22 -3.28
C LEU A 223 26.32 -14.91 -2.92
N PHE A 224 25.04 -15.00 -2.56
CA PHE A 224 24.21 -13.84 -2.20
C PHE A 224 24.87 -12.95 -1.15
N THR A 225 25.35 -13.54 -0.05
CA THR A 225 26.00 -12.80 1.05
C THR A 225 27.22 -11.99 0.62
N GLN A 226 27.84 -12.31 -0.52
CA GLN A 226 28.99 -11.57 -1.07
C GLN A 226 28.60 -10.55 -2.16
N ILE A 227 27.41 -10.67 -2.75
CA ILE A 227 26.99 -9.87 -3.91
C ILE A 227 25.76 -8.99 -3.65
N TYR A 228 25.10 -9.10 -2.49
CA TYR A 228 23.82 -8.41 -2.20
C TYR A 228 23.84 -6.89 -2.44
N THR A 229 24.98 -6.22 -2.30
CA THR A 229 25.11 -4.77 -2.57
C THR A 229 25.05 -4.41 -4.06
N LYS A 230 25.04 -5.40 -4.95
CA LYS A 230 25.08 -5.26 -6.41
C LYS A 230 23.74 -5.53 -7.08
N ILE A 231 22.75 -6.04 -6.35
CA ILE A 231 21.47 -6.47 -6.92
C ILE A 231 20.39 -5.41 -6.65
N ASN A 232 19.46 -5.26 -7.59
CA ASN A 232 18.27 -4.43 -7.39
C ASN A 232 17.24 -5.16 -6.55
N TYR A 233 16.94 -6.40 -6.93
CA TYR A 233 15.85 -7.20 -6.38
C TYR A 233 16.28 -8.64 -6.13
N VAL A 234 15.66 -9.26 -5.12
CA VAL A 234 15.61 -10.70 -4.92
C VAL A 234 14.22 -11.19 -5.34
N PHE A 235 14.17 -12.09 -6.31
CA PHE A 235 12.94 -12.78 -6.70
C PHE A 235 12.97 -14.15 -6.02
N LEU A 236 12.13 -14.33 -5.00
CA LEU A 236 12.03 -15.61 -4.29
C LEU A 236 11.04 -16.51 -5.01
N GLN A 237 11.54 -17.61 -5.55
CA GLN A 237 10.73 -18.75 -6.00
C GLN A 237 10.07 -19.41 -4.78
N ALA A 238 8.90 -18.91 -4.40
CA ALA A 238 8.16 -19.35 -3.23
C ALA A 238 7.08 -20.37 -3.59
N TYR A 239 7.24 -21.07 -4.71
CA TYR A 239 6.25 -21.99 -5.26
C TYR A 239 5.75 -22.94 -4.16
N TRP A 240 4.43 -22.96 -3.95
CA TRP A 240 3.77 -23.85 -3.00
C TRP A 240 4.10 -23.62 -1.51
N ARG A 241 4.83 -22.54 -1.16
CA ARG A 241 5.11 -22.18 0.24
C ARG A 241 3.89 -21.55 0.92
N GLN A 242 3.69 -21.87 2.19
CA GLN A 242 2.69 -21.18 3.01
C GLN A 242 3.20 -19.79 3.40
N THR A 243 2.29 -18.81 3.52
CA THR A 243 2.66 -17.45 3.94
C THR A 243 3.32 -17.40 5.33
N SER A 244 3.02 -18.37 6.19
CA SER A 244 3.66 -18.54 7.51
C SER A 244 5.17 -18.77 7.45
N THR A 245 5.71 -19.30 6.33
CA THR A 245 7.16 -19.54 6.16
C THR A 245 7.87 -18.42 5.39
N LEU A 246 7.14 -17.47 4.82
CA LEU A 246 7.73 -16.34 4.10
C LEU A 246 8.45 -15.39 5.07
N SER A 247 7.89 -15.14 6.25
CA SER A 247 8.52 -14.27 7.25
C SER A 247 9.86 -14.83 7.73
N SER A 248 9.96 -16.14 7.99
CA SER A 248 11.24 -16.76 8.37
C SER A 248 12.24 -16.73 7.21
N THR A 249 11.77 -16.91 5.96
CA THR A 249 12.63 -16.77 4.78
C THR A 249 13.16 -15.34 4.65
N PHE A 250 12.29 -14.32 4.69
CA PHE A 250 12.71 -12.92 4.61
C PHE A 250 13.66 -12.52 5.75
N ASN A 251 13.48 -13.05 6.97
CA ASN A 251 14.40 -12.79 8.08
C ASN A 251 15.86 -13.15 7.77
N THR A 252 16.10 -14.16 6.90
CA THR A 252 17.47 -14.50 6.46
C THR A 252 18.06 -13.47 5.48
N PHE A 253 17.21 -12.69 4.80
CA PHE A 253 17.60 -11.63 3.86
C PHE A 253 17.64 -10.24 4.53
N ALA A 254 16.94 -10.05 5.65
CA ALA A 254 16.64 -8.75 6.25
C ALA A 254 17.86 -7.93 6.68
N SER A 255 19.02 -8.56 6.90
CA SER A 255 20.28 -7.84 7.19
C SER A 255 21.00 -7.34 5.94
N TYR A 256 20.58 -7.78 4.74
CA TYR A 256 21.25 -7.50 3.48
C TYR A 256 20.43 -6.59 2.57
N ILE A 257 19.11 -6.70 2.58
CA ILE A 257 18.22 -5.95 1.69
C ILE A 257 17.07 -5.32 2.46
N ASN A 258 16.54 -4.23 1.89
CA ASN A 258 15.28 -3.65 2.36
C ASN A 258 14.09 -4.50 1.89
N PRO A 259 12.95 -4.49 2.62
CA PRO A 259 11.73 -5.20 2.19
C PRO A 259 11.31 -4.89 0.75
N ASN A 260 11.42 -3.63 0.31
CA ASN A 260 11.03 -3.20 -1.04
C ASN A 260 11.92 -3.78 -2.17
N GLN A 261 12.98 -4.51 -1.86
CA GLN A 261 13.80 -5.25 -2.83
C GLN A 261 13.37 -6.72 -2.98
N PHE A 262 12.39 -7.18 -2.19
CA PHE A 262 12.01 -8.59 -2.12
C PHE A 262 10.67 -8.85 -2.82
N VAL A 263 10.69 -9.65 -3.87
CA VAL A 263 9.49 -10.06 -4.64
C VAL A 263 9.24 -11.55 -4.40
N VAL A 264 8.00 -11.93 -4.14
CA VAL A 264 7.61 -13.32 -3.87
C VAL A 264 6.87 -13.90 -5.06
N MET A 265 7.39 -15.00 -5.61
CA MET A 265 6.89 -15.60 -6.86
C MET A 265 6.01 -16.81 -6.58
N VAL A 266 4.90 -16.91 -7.31
CA VAL A 266 4.05 -18.11 -7.43
C VAL A 266 4.35 -18.87 -8.70
N ASP A 267 3.85 -20.10 -8.79
CA ASP A 267 3.93 -20.92 -9.99
C ASP A 267 2.55 -20.98 -10.69
N PHE A 268 2.49 -20.54 -11.95
CA PHE A 268 1.33 -20.66 -12.84
C PHE A 268 1.53 -21.73 -13.93
N GLU A 269 2.64 -22.47 -13.93
CA GLU A 269 2.90 -23.50 -14.93
C GLU A 269 1.90 -24.66 -14.84
N ASP A 270 1.62 -25.15 -13.63
CA ASP A 270 0.60 -26.13 -13.25
C ASP A 270 1.06 -26.75 -11.92
N GLY A 271 0.17 -27.28 -11.08
CA GLY A 271 0.56 -28.10 -9.92
C GLY A 271 1.30 -29.42 -10.24
N SER A 272 2.13 -29.47 -11.28
CA SER A 272 2.81 -30.64 -11.83
C SER A 272 4.29 -30.41 -12.18
N GLY A 273 4.86 -29.23 -11.91
CA GLY A 273 6.18 -28.80 -12.39
C GLY A 273 7.43 -29.58 -11.94
N ASP A 274 7.34 -30.68 -11.18
CA ASP A 274 8.52 -31.50 -10.85
C ASP A 274 8.40 -32.99 -11.25
N GLY A 275 7.26 -33.44 -11.78
CA GLY A 275 7.05 -34.87 -12.05
C GLY A 275 7.19 -35.80 -10.81
N GLN A 276 7.34 -35.25 -9.60
CA GLN A 276 7.47 -36.00 -8.35
C GLN A 276 6.19 -36.01 -7.52
N ASN A 277 5.20 -35.15 -7.82
CA ASN A 277 4.01 -35.10 -6.98
C ASN A 277 2.71 -34.68 -7.69
N SER A 278 1.93 -35.65 -8.15
CA SER A 278 0.61 -35.48 -8.79
C SER A 278 -0.52 -34.97 -7.87
N SER A 279 -0.19 -34.41 -6.70
CA SER A 279 -1.17 -33.99 -5.69
C SER A 279 -1.30 -32.48 -5.50
N TYR A 280 -0.58 -31.67 -6.29
CA TYR A 280 -0.70 -30.22 -6.26
C TYR A 280 -1.70 -29.76 -7.33
N VAL A 281 -2.67 -28.97 -6.89
CA VAL A 281 -3.76 -28.44 -7.73
C VAL A 281 -3.39 -27.01 -8.10
N TYR A 282 -3.55 -26.65 -9.38
CA TYR A 282 -3.45 -25.26 -9.86
C TYR A 282 -4.20 -24.34 -8.88
N ASN A 283 -3.45 -23.54 -8.12
CA ASN A 283 -3.98 -22.71 -7.05
C ASN A 283 -3.62 -21.24 -7.30
N PRO A 284 -4.32 -20.58 -8.24
CA PRO A 284 -4.05 -19.19 -8.58
C PRO A 284 -4.43 -18.24 -7.43
N VAL A 285 -5.02 -18.73 -6.33
CA VAL A 285 -5.28 -17.95 -5.11
C VAL A 285 -3.99 -17.68 -4.33
N GLN A 286 -2.92 -18.45 -4.54
CA GLN A 286 -1.65 -18.22 -3.83
C GLN A 286 -1.08 -16.83 -4.12
N ILE A 287 -1.28 -16.31 -5.34
CA ILE A 287 -0.81 -14.96 -5.69
C ILE A 287 -1.52 -13.89 -4.85
N TYR A 288 -2.79 -14.11 -4.45
CA TYR A 288 -3.53 -13.19 -3.59
C TYR A 288 -3.06 -13.25 -2.14
N GLN A 289 -2.67 -14.44 -1.67
CA GLN A 289 -2.05 -14.61 -0.36
C GLN A 289 -0.72 -13.86 -0.30
N TYR A 290 0.09 -13.96 -1.36
CA TYR A 290 1.37 -13.26 -1.43
C TYR A 290 1.20 -11.77 -1.64
N ALA A 291 0.20 -11.34 -2.44
CA ALA A 291 -0.15 -9.94 -2.61
C ALA A 291 -0.49 -9.28 -1.27
N SER A 292 -1.25 -9.98 -0.43
CA SER A 292 -1.65 -9.51 0.92
C SER A 292 -0.54 -9.59 1.96
N TRP A 293 0.43 -10.50 1.81
CA TRP A 293 1.48 -10.72 2.79
C TRP A 293 2.50 -9.57 2.81
N GLN A 294 2.97 -9.22 4.00
CA GLN A 294 4.06 -8.27 4.23
C GLN A 294 5.04 -8.83 5.28
N PRO A 295 6.36 -8.68 5.12
CA PRO A 295 7.31 -8.97 6.19
C PRO A 295 7.16 -7.96 7.33
N THR A 296 7.50 -8.37 8.55
CA THR A 296 7.40 -7.51 9.75
C THR A 296 8.26 -6.24 9.68
N GLN A 297 9.26 -6.23 8.80
CA GLN A 297 10.24 -5.16 8.60
C GLN A 297 9.72 -4.05 7.69
N GLY A 298 8.58 -4.24 7.01
CA GLY A 298 7.98 -3.22 6.14
C GLY A 298 7.35 -3.79 4.88
N THR A 299 7.08 -2.92 3.92
CA THR A 299 6.40 -3.30 2.67
C THR A 299 7.36 -4.00 1.70
N LYS A 300 7.00 -5.21 1.27
CA LYS A 300 7.78 -5.98 0.29
C LYS A 300 7.87 -5.25 -1.07
N GLY A 301 8.77 -5.71 -1.93
CA GLY A 301 8.95 -5.16 -3.26
C GLY A 301 7.80 -5.47 -4.21
N GLY A 302 7.18 -6.65 -4.09
CA GLY A 302 6.09 -7.05 -4.97
C GLY A 302 5.74 -8.53 -4.91
N VAL A 303 5.00 -8.99 -5.91
CA VAL A 303 4.80 -10.41 -6.21
C VAL A 303 5.00 -10.66 -7.69
N GLY A 304 5.08 -11.93 -8.06
CA GLY A 304 5.02 -12.29 -9.47
C GLY A 304 4.69 -13.74 -9.69
N SER A 305 4.72 -14.16 -10.94
CA SER A 305 4.43 -15.53 -11.35
C SER A 305 5.49 -16.07 -12.30
N TYR A 306 5.85 -17.34 -12.11
CA TYR A 306 6.46 -18.13 -13.16
C TYR A 306 5.38 -18.66 -14.11
N GLY A 307 5.58 -18.57 -15.43
CA GLY A 307 4.59 -18.97 -16.43
C GLY A 307 3.41 -18.00 -16.55
N ILE A 308 3.65 -16.69 -16.55
CA ILE A 308 2.58 -15.68 -16.67
C ILE A 308 1.77 -15.82 -17.97
N ASP A 309 2.39 -16.38 -19.02
CA ASP A 309 1.75 -16.73 -20.29
C ASP A 309 0.62 -17.77 -20.14
N ASN A 310 0.73 -18.73 -19.21
CA ASN A 310 -0.33 -19.72 -18.97
C ASN A 310 -1.61 -19.08 -18.41
N GLU A 311 -1.47 -18.00 -17.67
CA GLU A 311 -2.60 -17.29 -17.07
C GLU A 311 -3.41 -16.51 -18.12
N TYR A 312 -2.87 -16.30 -19.32
CA TYR A 312 -3.56 -15.62 -20.42
C TYR A 312 -4.93 -16.25 -20.73
N TYR A 313 -5.05 -17.56 -20.62
CA TYR A 313 -6.29 -18.30 -20.88
C TYR A 313 -7.35 -18.12 -19.78
N GLN A 314 -7.00 -17.51 -18.65
CA GLN A 314 -7.92 -17.21 -17.56
C GLN A 314 -8.64 -15.89 -17.84
N ILE A 315 -9.88 -16.00 -18.34
CA ILE A 315 -10.66 -14.88 -18.86
C ILE A 315 -11.92 -14.68 -18.02
N ALA A 316 -12.20 -13.43 -17.65
CA ALA A 316 -13.51 -13.03 -17.11
C ALA A 316 -13.99 -11.76 -17.81
N ASN A 317 -15.24 -11.75 -18.28
CA ASN A 317 -15.84 -10.62 -19.00
C ASN A 317 -14.99 -10.10 -20.18
N GLY A 318 -14.34 -11.00 -20.92
CA GLY A 318 -13.48 -10.65 -22.05
C GLY A 318 -12.10 -10.10 -21.68
N VAL A 319 -11.72 -10.13 -20.39
CA VAL A 319 -10.42 -9.67 -19.90
C VAL A 319 -9.55 -10.87 -19.51
N HIS A 320 -8.37 -10.96 -20.11
CA HIS A 320 -7.34 -11.98 -19.83
C HIS A 320 -6.53 -11.65 -18.57
N ASN A 321 -5.81 -12.65 -18.03
CA ASN A 321 -4.89 -12.50 -16.89
C ASN A 321 -5.58 -11.93 -15.63
N ILE A 322 -6.73 -12.50 -15.27
CA ILE A 322 -7.58 -11.99 -14.18
C ILE A 322 -6.91 -12.05 -12.80
N TYR A 323 -6.03 -13.02 -12.56
CA TYR A 323 -5.33 -13.20 -11.28
C TYR A 323 -4.18 -12.20 -11.14
N THR A 324 -3.38 -12.01 -12.18
CA THR A 324 -2.34 -10.98 -12.22
C THR A 324 -2.95 -9.59 -12.02
N ARG A 325 -4.02 -9.27 -12.76
CA ARG A 325 -4.71 -7.98 -12.62
C ARG A 325 -5.28 -7.77 -11.22
N HIS A 326 -5.88 -8.80 -10.63
CA HIS A 326 -6.41 -8.68 -9.28
C HIS A 326 -5.31 -8.57 -8.22
N ALA A 327 -4.21 -9.30 -8.35
CA ALA A 327 -3.06 -9.18 -7.46
C ALA A 327 -2.44 -7.78 -7.49
N ILE A 328 -2.34 -7.16 -8.68
CA ILE A 328 -1.93 -5.75 -8.82
C ILE A 328 -2.88 -4.84 -8.05
N GLN A 329 -4.20 -5.01 -8.19
CA GLN A 329 -5.19 -4.22 -7.45
C GLN A 329 -5.15 -4.47 -5.94
N MET A 330 -4.74 -5.66 -5.48
CA MET A 330 -4.61 -5.94 -4.05
C MET A 330 -3.36 -5.28 -3.46
N MET A 331 -2.25 -5.36 -4.18
CA MET A 331 -0.98 -4.77 -3.75
C MET A 331 -0.97 -3.25 -3.86
N ASN A 332 -1.63 -2.75 -4.90
CA ASN A 332 -1.73 -1.35 -5.26
C ASN A 332 -3.22 -1.07 -5.43
N PRO A 333 -4.01 -1.11 -4.33
CA PRO A 333 -5.40 -0.70 -4.39
C PRO A 333 -5.41 0.66 -5.05
N PRO A 334 -6.29 0.90 -6.04
CA PRO A 334 -6.33 2.17 -6.73
C PRO A 334 -6.30 3.21 -5.63
N GLN A 335 -5.19 3.95 -5.59
CA GLN A 335 -5.20 5.25 -4.97
C GLN A 335 -6.35 5.87 -5.70
N THR A 336 -7.51 5.99 -5.04
CA THR A 336 -8.46 6.99 -5.46
C THR A 336 -7.56 8.19 -5.66
N THR A 337 -7.42 8.65 -6.88
CA THR A 337 -7.07 10.04 -7.11
C THR A 337 -8.21 10.78 -6.42
N SER A 338 -8.13 10.86 -5.10
CA SER A 338 -8.72 11.91 -4.34
C SER A 338 -8.02 13.09 -4.96
N SER A 339 -8.73 13.71 -5.89
CA SER A 339 -8.76 15.16 -5.83
C SER A 339 -9.00 15.42 -4.35
N THR A 340 -7.93 15.80 -3.64
CA THR A 340 -8.08 16.35 -2.30
C THR A 340 -8.97 17.54 -2.53
N ASN A 341 -10.20 17.46 -2.04
CA ASN A 341 -11.19 18.49 -2.29
C ASN A 341 -11.50 19.13 -0.95
N ALA A 342 -11.87 20.39 -1.03
CA ALA A 342 -12.48 21.10 0.07
C ALA A 342 -13.77 21.71 -0.44
N VAL A 343 -14.65 22.10 0.46
CA VAL A 343 -15.82 22.87 0.07
C VAL A 343 -15.51 24.35 0.27
N SER A 344 -15.51 25.10 -0.83
CA SER A 344 -15.50 26.57 -0.79
C SER A 344 -16.87 27.05 -0.31
N LEU A 345 -16.88 27.81 0.77
CA LEU A 345 -18.04 28.45 1.36
C LEU A 345 -17.79 29.96 1.29
N SER A 346 -18.33 30.61 0.26
CA SER A 346 -18.33 32.07 0.12
C SER A 346 -19.79 32.49 0.03
N SER A 347 -20.40 32.75 1.20
CA SER A 347 -21.86 32.83 1.38
C SER A 347 -22.60 31.47 1.30
N GLY A 348 -21.87 30.39 1.55
CA GLY A 348 -22.38 29.01 1.55
C GLY A 348 -22.42 28.36 2.92
N LYS A 349 -23.08 27.22 3.02
CA LYS A 349 -23.11 26.39 4.23
C LYS A 349 -23.20 24.90 3.92
N ILE A 350 -22.79 24.07 4.88
CA ILE A 350 -23.09 22.64 4.94
C ILE A 350 -23.95 22.38 6.17
N SER A 351 -25.10 21.72 6.02
CA SER A 351 -26.05 21.47 7.11
C SER A 351 -26.23 19.98 7.39
N ALA A 352 -25.91 19.54 8.61
CA ALA A 352 -26.10 18.15 9.06
C ALA A 352 -27.53 17.86 9.58
N GLY A 353 -28.38 18.89 9.65
CA GLY A 353 -29.57 18.83 10.51
C GLY A 353 -29.18 18.77 11.99
N ASP A 354 -30.05 18.18 12.81
CA ASP A 354 -29.87 18.16 14.27
C ASP A 354 -28.92 17.03 14.72
N VAL A 355 -27.66 17.39 15.00
CA VAL A 355 -26.69 16.48 15.63
C VAL A 355 -27.01 16.34 17.11
N THR A 356 -27.74 15.28 17.46
CA THR A 356 -28.36 15.11 18.79
C THR A 356 -27.34 14.82 19.88
N GLN A 357 -26.17 14.28 19.53
CA GLN A 357 -25.08 13.99 20.47
C GLN A 357 -24.41 15.25 21.04
N LEU A 358 -24.73 16.43 20.50
CA LEU A 358 -24.32 17.72 21.06
C LEU A 358 -25.34 18.32 22.03
N LYS A 359 -26.46 17.64 22.31
CA LYS A 359 -27.45 18.07 23.32
C LYS A 359 -27.21 17.37 24.66
N SER A 360 -27.42 18.10 25.75
CA SER A 360 -27.30 17.58 27.12
C SER A 360 -26.00 16.81 27.39
N THR A 361 -24.91 17.13 26.68
CA THR A 361 -23.62 16.44 26.84
C THR A 361 -22.70 17.27 27.71
N SER A 362 -21.91 16.60 28.56
CA SER A 362 -20.82 17.20 29.31
C SER A 362 -19.49 17.16 28.55
N ALA A 363 -19.41 16.45 27.41
CA ALA A 363 -18.17 16.38 26.64
C ALA A 363 -18.38 16.26 25.14
N PHE A 364 -17.56 16.96 24.36
CA PHE A 364 -17.46 16.78 22.91
C PHE A 364 -16.13 17.31 22.38
N THR A 365 -15.81 16.94 21.13
CA THR A 365 -14.76 17.58 20.34
C THR A 365 -15.30 17.93 18.96
N LEU A 366 -15.05 19.15 18.49
CA LEU A 366 -15.31 19.58 17.11
C LEU A 366 -13.98 19.83 16.42
N GLU A 367 -13.80 19.32 15.21
CA GLU A 367 -12.59 19.57 14.42
C GLU A 367 -12.92 19.95 12.98
N SER A 368 -12.05 20.75 12.38
CA SER A 368 -12.07 21.01 10.94
C SER A 368 -10.75 21.64 10.48
N TRP A 369 -10.37 21.36 9.24
CA TRP A 369 -9.44 22.21 8.51
C TRP A 369 -10.19 23.38 7.88
N VAL A 370 -9.69 24.61 8.08
CA VAL A 370 -10.27 25.82 7.52
C VAL A 370 -9.21 26.68 6.83
N TYR A 371 -9.54 27.20 5.65
CA TYR A 371 -8.75 28.18 4.91
C TYR A 371 -9.53 29.48 4.82
N PHE A 372 -8.94 30.59 5.23
CA PHE A 372 -9.56 31.90 5.10
C PHE A 372 -9.09 32.59 3.81
N ASN A 373 -10.03 32.89 2.89
CA ASN A 373 -9.74 33.80 1.77
C ASN A 373 -9.55 35.23 2.29
N ALA A 374 -10.36 35.59 3.29
CA ALA A 374 -10.22 36.78 4.11
C ALA A 374 -10.68 36.45 5.54
N VAL A 375 -10.00 37.00 6.55
CA VAL A 375 -10.45 36.89 7.94
C VAL A 375 -11.42 38.04 8.21
N GLY A 376 -12.70 37.82 7.92
CA GLY A 376 -13.73 38.82 8.19
C GLY A 376 -14.23 38.77 9.64
N SER A 377 -14.99 39.78 10.05
CA SER A 377 -15.62 39.80 11.37
C SER A 377 -16.68 38.69 11.48
N TRP A 378 -16.67 37.92 12.56
CA TRP A 378 -17.69 36.92 12.89
C TRP A 378 -17.93 35.84 11.80
N ASN A 379 -16.88 35.44 11.08
CA ASN A 379 -16.93 34.33 10.12
C ASN A 379 -17.13 33.02 10.89
N ASN A 380 -18.24 32.34 10.64
CA ASN A 380 -18.57 31.09 11.33
C ASN A 380 -17.92 29.89 10.64
N ILE A 381 -17.12 29.13 11.39
CA ILE A 381 -16.49 27.90 10.92
C ILE A 381 -17.45 26.72 11.14
N LEU A 382 -17.82 26.47 12.40
CA LEU A 382 -18.77 25.44 12.82
C LEU A 382 -19.75 26.04 13.84
N ALA A 383 -21.04 25.74 13.72
CA ALA A 383 -22.06 26.26 14.64
C ALA A 383 -23.25 25.31 14.81
N LYS A 384 -23.87 25.39 15.98
CA LYS A 384 -25.21 24.85 16.28
C LYS A 384 -25.90 25.88 17.17
N SER A 385 -26.65 26.79 16.56
CA SER A 385 -27.14 28.01 17.20
C SER A 385 -28.66 28.12 17.11
N ASN A 386 -29.33 28.12 18.25
CA ASN A 386 -30.76 28.37 18.37
C ASN A 386 -31.01 29.84 18.72
N THR A 387 -30.29 30.35 19.71
CA THR A 387 -30.25 31.76 20.11
C THR A 387 -28.85 32.14 20.58
N SER A 388 -28.60 33.43 20.84
CA SER A 388 -27.30 33.89 21.36
C SER A 388 -26.90 33.28 22.71
N THR A 389 -27.86 32.76 23.49
CA THR A 389 -27.64 32.10 24.79
C THR A 389 -27.84 30.58 24.75
N ASP A 390 -28.16 30.02 23.57
CA ASP A 390 -28.36 28.59 23.33
C ASP A 390 -27.63 28.20 22.04
N ARG A 391 -26.30 28.10 22.12
CA ARG A 391 -25.44 27.86 20.95
C ARG A 391 -24.09 27.24 21.25
N ILE A 392 -23.57 26.49 20.30
CA ILE A 392 -22.17 26.09 20.20
C ILE A 392 -21.64 26.75 18.93
N ALA A 393 -20.53 27.48 18.98
CA ALA A 393 -19.95 28.07 17.76
C ALA A 393 -18.43 28.22 17.84
N VAL A 394 -17.79 28.08 16.69
CA VAL A 394 -16.38 28.41 16.43
C VAL A 394 -16.35 29.46 15.33
N GLN A 395 -15.87 30.65 15.63
CA GLN A 395 -15.93 31.79 14.71
C GLN A 395 -14.77 32.76 14.91
N THR A 396 -14.54 33.64 13.94
CA THR A 396 -13.58 34.75 14.11
C THR A 396 -14.16 35.86 15.01
N GLY A 397 -13.27 36.66 15.59
CA GLY A 397 -13.63 37.86 16.35
C GLY A 397 -14.14 39.02 15.51
N GLY A 398 -14.45 40.14 16.15
CA GLY A 398 -15.07 41.33 15.56
C GLY A 398 -14.15 42.19 14.67
N GLY A 399 -13.05 41.67 14.13
CA GLY A 399 -12.13 42.39 13.24
C GLY A 399 -10.66 42.41 13.68
N ASP A 400 -10.29 41.60 14.67
CA ASP A 400 -8.92 41.49 15.20
C ASP A 400 -8.26 40.13 14.88
N ASN A 401 -8.90 39.32 14.03
CA ASN A 401 -8.44 37.99 13.62
C ASN A 401 -8.21 37.00 14.79
N SER A 402 -8.86 37.22 15.94
CA SER A 402 -8.95 36.22 17.01
C SER A 402 -9.94 35.11 16.65
N LEU A 403 -9.85 33.97 17.33
CA LEU A 403 -10.85 32.91 17.27
C LEU A 403 -11.63 32.83 18.58
N TYR A 404 -12.94 32.74 18.46
CA TYR A 404 -13.91 32.59 19.53
C TYR A 404 -14.45 31.16 19.54
N VAL A 405 -14.58 30.60 20.73
CA VAL A 405 -15.30 29.37 21.00
C VAL A 405 -16.43 29.68 21.97
N ILE A 406 -17.66 29.55 21.50
CA ILE A 406 -18.87 29.92 22.23
C ILE A 406 -19.57 28.65 22.70
N LEU A 407 -19.96 28.67 23.98
CA LEU A 407 -20.78 27.63 24.59
C LEU A 407 -21.88 28.27 25.44
N GLY A 408 -23.00 28.55 24.80
CA GLY A 408 -24.19 29.14 25.42
C GLY A 408 -25.14 28.09 25.98
N ASN A 409 -25.49 28.24 27.25
CA ASN A 409 -26.55 27.50 27.93
C ASN A 409 -27.19 28.41 28.98
N GLY A 410 -28.24 29.15 28.60
CA GLY A 410 -28.89 30.16 29.44
C GLY A 410 -28.13 31.48 29.57
N SER A 411 -26.90 31.55 29.07
CA SER A 411 -26.05 32.75 29.01
C SER A 411 -25.06 32.63 27.85
N ASN A 412 -24.60 33.75 27.30
CA ASN A 412 -23.61 33.77 26.21
C ASN A 412 -22.18 33.70 26.76
N SER A 413 -21.73 32.49 27.10
CA SER A 413 -20.38 32.24 27.62
C SER A 413 -19.43 31.80 26.51
N TYR A 414 -18.18 32.28 26.55
CA TYR A 414 -17.19 31.97 25.51
C TYR A 414 -15.75 32.16 25.99
N GLY A 415 -14.83 31.52 25.28
CA GLY A 415 -13.39 31.78 25.33
C GLY A 415 -12.89 32.30 23.99
N TYR A 416 -11.88 33.16 23.98
CA TYR A 416 -11.28 33.69 22.76
C TYR A 416 -9.75 33.81 22.87
N THR A 417 -9.06 33.66 21.74
CA THR A 417 -7.60 33.79 21.65
C THR A 417 -7.17 35.25 21.75
N ALA A 418 -5.85 35.49 21.84
CA ALA A 418 -5.31 36.81 21.49
C ALA A 418 -5.63 37.18 20.02
N ALA A 419 -5.54 38.48 19.71
CA ALA A 419 -5.66 38.99 18.34
C ALA A 419 -4.62 38.36 17.39
N ASN A 420 -4.94 38.29 16.11
CA ASN A 420 -4.10 37.73 15.04
C ASN A 420 -3.71 36.25 15.23
N ALA A 421 -4.59 35.45 15.85
CA ALA A 421 -4.39 34.01 15.97
C ALA A 421 -4.46 33.29 14.61
N VAL A 422 -5.17 33.87 13.64
CA VAL A 422 -5.25 33.39 12.25
C VAL A 422 -5.01 34.52 11.25
N THR A 423 -4.56 34.17 10.05
CA THR A 423 -4.44 35.11 8.92
C THR A 423 -5.02 34.50 7.66
N ALA A 424 -5.34 35.35 6.68
CA ALA A 424 -5.82 34.88 5.38
C ALA A 424 -4.70 34.18 4.59
N GLY A 425 -5.09 33.33 3.64
CA GLY A 425 -4.16 32.75 2.68
C GLY A 425 -3.56 31.39 3.06
N GLN A 426 -3.92 30.82 4.22
CA GLN A 426 -3.39 29.54 4.70
C GLN A 426 -4.43 28.68 5.42
N TRP A 427 -4.13 27.38 5.50
CA TRP A 427 -4.92 26.37 6.19
C TRP A 427 -4.60 26.33 7.68
N TYR A 428 -5.63 26.15 8.50
CA TYR A 428 -5.54 25.89 9.92
C TYR A 428 -6.39 24.69 10.29
N HIS A 429 -5.83 23.77 11.07
CA HIS A 429 -6.64 22.81 11.81
C HIS A 429 -7.14 23.49 13.07
N VAL A 430 -8.46 23.59 13.22
CA VAL A 430 -9.08 24.07 14.46
C VAL A 430 -9.76 22.91 15.16
N ALA A 431 -9.44 22.71 16.44
CA ALA A 431 -10.12 21.72 17.28
C ALA A 431 -10.60 22.36 18.58
N VAL A 432 -11.88 22.18 18.88
CA VAL A 432 -12.51 22.61 20.13
C VAL A 432 -12.79 21.40 20.97
N VAL A 433 -12.28 21.38 22.19
CA VAL A 433 -12.55 20.33 23.18
C VAL A 433 -13.35 20.94 24.33
N PHE A 434 -14.50 20.33 24.61
CA PHE A 434 -15.31 20.62 25.78
C PHE A 434 -15.33 19.43 26.73
N ASP A 435 -15.05 19.69 28.01
CA ASP A 435 -15.19 18.76 29.14
C ASP A 435 -15.75 19.53 30.35
N GLY A 436 -17.07 19.62 30.41
CA GLY A 436 -17.82 20.32 31.44
C GLY A 436 -17.72 19.69 32.84
N THR A 437 -17.09 18.52 32.98
CA THR A 437 -16.83 17.89 34.29
C THR A 437 -15.66 18.56 35.03
N GLN A 438 -14.83 19.31 34.31
CA GLN A 438 -13.67 20.00 34.86
C GLN A 438 -14.05 21.26 35.67
N SER A 439 -13.17 21.74 36.53
CA SER A 439 -13.48 22.77 37.53
C SER A 439 -13.40 24.22 37.04
N THR A 440 -12.49 24.53 36.11
CA THR A 440 -12.25 25.90 35.63
C THR A 440 -12.64 26.06 34.17
N ASN A 441 -12.96 27.29 33.73
CA ASN A 441 -13.27 27.58 32.32
C ASN A 441 -12.15 27.09 31.38
N ALA A 442 -10.88 27.36 31.71
CA ALA A 442 -9.73 26.94 30.92
C ALA A 442 -9.57 25.41 30.83
N SER A 443 -9.96 24.68 31.87
CA SER A 443 -9.98 23.21 31.82
C SER A 443 -11.19 22.65 31.08
N LYS A 444 -12.34 23.35 31.12
CA LYS A 444 -13.59 22.93 30.49
C LYS A 444 -13.60 23.16 28.99
N LEU A 445 -13.08 24.28 28.50
CA LEU A 445 -13.16 24.65 27.09
C LEU A 445 -11.77 25.00 26.57
N LYS A 446 -11.30 24.23 25.59
CA LYS A 446 -9.98 24.37 24.98
C LYS A 446 -10.11 24.54 23.47
N LEU A 447 -9.23 25.36 22.91
CA LEU A 447 -9.06 25.51 21.47
C LEU A 447 -7.63 25.11 21.11
N TYR A 448 -7.49 24.31 20.05
CA TYR A 448 -6.22 23.97 19.45
C TYR A 448 -6.18 24.53 18.03
N ILE A 449 -5.05 25.15 17.67
CA ILE A 449 -4.74 25.56 16.30
C ILE A 449 -3.52 24.75 15.87
N ASN A 450 -3.64 24.00 14.77
CA ASN A 450 -2.59 23.11 14.25
C ASN A 450 -2.05 22.15 15.34
N GLY A 451 -2.96 21.57 16.14
CA GLY A 451 -2.62 20.65 17.24
C GLY A 451 -2.07 21.32 18.51
N THR A 452 -1.84 22.63 18.48
CA THR A 452 -1.26 23.39 19.60
C THR A 452 -2.33 24.08 20.43
N LEU A 453 -2.35 23.82 21.73
CA LEU A 453 -3.29 24.43 22.68
C LEU A 453 -3.11 25.95 22.72
N GLN A 454 -4.21 26.68 22.60
CA GLN A 454 -4.25 28.13 22.71
C GLN A 454 -4.63 28.58 24.12
N THR A 455 -4.04 29.67 24.59
CA THR A 455 -4.50 30.38 25.79
C THR A 455 -5.74 31.18 25.46
N LEU A 456 -6.82 30.96 26.21
CA LEU A 456 -8.09 31.65 26.02
C LEU A 456 -8.37 32.65 27.16
N THR A 457 -8.87 33.82 26.78
CA THR A 457 -9.54 34.75 27.70
C THR A 457 -11.03 34.44 27.70
N PHE A 458 -11.67 34.46 28.87
CA PHE A 458 -13.07 34.03 29.02
C PHE A 458 -13.99 35.18 29.37
N SER A 459 -15.21 35.11 28.83
CA SER A 459 -16.35 35.92 29.24
C SER A 459 -17.48 35.01 29.71
N GLY A 460 -17.99 35.27 30.91
CA GLY A 460 -18.99 34.43 31.57
C GLY A 460 -18.42 33.11 32.12
N THR A 461 -19.31 32.27 32.61
CA THR A 461 -18.98 30.94 33.14
C THR A 461 -19.26 29.88 32.08
N ILE A 462 -18.26 29.08 31.72
CA ILE A 462 -18.46 27.95 30.81
C ILE A 462 -19.35 26.91 31.53
N PRO A 463 -20.51 26.54 30.95
CA PRO A 463 -21.45 25.62 31.59
C PRO A 463 -20.83 24.23 31.75
N SER A 464 -21.43 23.41 32.62
CA SER A 464 -21.04 22.00 32.80
C SER A 464 -21.62 21.05 31.74
N SER A 465 -22.61 21.51 30.97
CA SER A 465 -23.20 20.77 29.87
C SER A 465 -23.71 21.69 28.77
N THR A 466 -23.85 21.14 27.56
CA THR A 466 -24.57 21.80 26.48
C THR A 466 -26.07 21.88 26.79
N SER A 467 -26.75 22.83 26.14
CA SER A 467 -28.19 23.02 26.27
C SER A 467 -28.99 21.75 25.95
N SER A 468 -30.04 21.50 26.74
CA SER A 468 -30.98 20.41 26.51
C SER A 468 -32.05 20.74 25.46
N THR A 469 -32.23 22.02 25.13
CA THR A 469 -33.29 22.51 24.23
C THR A 469 -32.80 22.81 22.82
N ASN A 470 -31.50 22.72 22.56
CA ASN A 470 -30.92 23.14 21.28
C ASN A 470 -31.25 22.16 20.14
N THR A 471 -32.31 22.42 19.39
CA THR A 471 -32.73 21.62 18.21
C THR A 471 -32.21 22.18 16.88
N ALA A 472 -31.37 23.23 16.91
CA ALA A 472 -30.87 23.86 15.69
C ALA A 472 -30.00 22.91 14.85
N ALA A 473 -29.91 23.17 13.55
CA ALA A 473 -29.00 22.43 12.70
C ALA A 473 -27.54 22.65 13.10
N PHE A 474 -26.71 21.61 13.02
CA PHE A 474 -25.26 21.76 13.00
C PHE A 474 -24.84 22.20 11.58
N LEU A 475 -24.11 23.30 11.53
CA LEU A 475 -23.75 24.00 10.32
C LEU A 475 -22.23 24.18 10.25
N ALA A 476 -21.70 24.04 9.04
CA ALA A 476 -20.38 24.50 8.68
C ALA A 476 -20.50 25.72 7.75
N GLY A 477 -19.72 26.77 8.03
CA GLY A 477 -19.69 28.00 7.23
C GLY A 477 -20.76 29.05 7.52
N SER A 478 -21.69 28.82 8.45
CA SER A 478 -22.74 29.78 8.85
C SER A 478 -23.19 29.54 10.29
N GLU A 479 -23.61 30.59 11.00
CA GLU A 479 -24.14 30.45 12.37
C GLU A 479 -25.53 29.82 12.39
N THR A 480 -26.40 30.23 11.47
CA THR A 480 -27.80 29.79 11.37
C THR A 480 -28.16 29.45 9.93
N THR A 481 -29.32 28.82 9.72
CA THR A 481 -29.77 28.45 8.38
C THR A 481 -30.16 29.66 7.52
N SER A 482 -30.45 30.81 8.13
CA SER A 482 -30.94 32.03 7.48
C SER A 482 -30.00 33.24 7.58
N SER A 483 -28.86 33.13 8.28
CA SER A 483 -27.89 34.23 8.40
C SER A 483 -27.41 34.70 7.01
N THR A 484 -27.23 36.01 6.82
CA THR A 484 -26.67 36.57 5.57
C THR A 484 -25.31 37.22 5.73
N ASN A 485 -24.86 37.48 6.96
CA ASN A 485 -23.71 38.36 7.23
C ASN A 485 -22.57 37.70 8.04
N THR A 486 -22.72 36.43 8.43
CA THR A 486 -21.75 35.73 9.30
C THR A 486 -21.14 34.49 8.64
N TYR A 487 -21.23 34.42 7.31
CA TYR A 487 -20.67 33.32 6.54
C TYR A 487 -19.15 33.25 6.67
N LEU A 488 -18.61 32.03 6.58
CA LEU A 488 -17.21 31.84 6.27
C LEU A 488 -16.92 32.46 4.89
N SER A 489 -15.76 33.11 4.77
CA SER A 489 -15.14 33.51 3.52
C SER A 489 -13.90 32.62 3.30
N GLY A 490 -14.12 31.42 2.79
CA GLY A 490 -13.06 30.43 2.83
C GLY A 490 -13.39 29.05 2.28
N LYS A 491 -12.50 28.11 2.56
CA LYS A 491 -12.67 26.69 2.27
C LYS A 491 -12.67 25.91 3.57
N ILE A 492 -13.40 24.80 3.60
CA ILE A 492 -13.45 23.90 4.75
C ILE A 492 -13.25 22.46 4.31
N ASP A 493 -12.61 21.70 5.19
CA ASP A 493 -12.24 20.32 4.95
C ASP A 493 -12.26 19.52 6.27
N GLU A 494 -12.35 18.18 6.17
CA GLU A 494 -12.14 17.24 7.28
C GLU A 494 -12.93 17.57 8.56
N ILE A 495 -14.25 17.78 8.43
CA ILE A 495 -15.11 18.14 9.55
C ILE A 495 -15.43 16.90 10.39
N ARG A 496 -15.15 16.99 11.70
CA ARG A 496 -15.34 15.88 12.65
C ARG A 496 -16.13 16.35 13.88
N VAL A 497 -17.08 15.52 14.32
CA VAL A 497 -17.77 15.67 15.62
C VAL A 497 -17.60 14.40 16.42
N TRP A 498 -17.05 14.56 17.62
CA TRP A 498 -16.86 13.50 18.58
C TRP A 498 -17.72 13.74 19.82
N ASN A 499 -18.39 12.71 20.33
CA ASN A 499 -19.10 12.78 21.60
C ASN A 499 -18.17 12.48 22.80
N ALA A 500 -16.91 12.91 22.73
CA ALA A 500 -15.90 12.75 23.76
C ALA A 500 -14.93 13.94 23.74
N ALA A 501 -14.33 14.24 24.89
CA ALA A 501 -13.23 15.18 24.99
C ALA A 501 -11.92 14.49 24.58
N LEU A 502 -11.36 14.84 23.41
CA LEU A 502 -10.12 14.25 22.93
C LEU A 502 -8.90 14.88 23.61
N SER A 503 -7.83 14.07 23.76
CA SER A 503 -6.54 14.57 24.24
C SER A 503 -5.82 15.38 23.15
N GLN A 504 -4.96 16.29 23.56
CA GLN A 504 -4.10 17.04 22.63
C GLN A 504 -3.21 16.12 21.79
N SER A 505 -2.70 15.03 22.37
CA SER A 505 -1.85 14.08 21.65
C SER A 505 -2.61 13.36 20.54
N THR A 506 -3.87 12.98 20.78
CA THR A 506 -4.74 12.40 19.74
C THR A 506 -4.98 13.42 18.64
N ILE A 507 -5.39 14.65 18.98
CA ILE A 507 -5.64 15.73 18.00
C ILE A 507 -4.40 15.96 17.12
N SER A 508 -3.23 16.15 17.74
CA SER A 508 -1.97 16.42 17.03
C SER A 508 -1.54 15.25 16.13
N ALA A 509 -1.74 14.02 16.59
CA ALA A 509 -1.33 12.82 15.86
C ALA A 509 -2.26 12.47 14.68
N TRP A 510 -3.49 12.99 14.67
CA TRP A 510 -4.56 12.59 13.74
C TRP A 510 -5.14 13.73 12.91
N MET A 511 -4.75 14.99 13.15
CA MET A 511 -5.26 16.12 12.37
C MET A 511 -4.92 16.04 10.87
N ASN A 512 -3.79 15.44 10.50
CA ASN A 512 -3.32 15.31 9.10
C ASN A 512 -3.60 13.93 8.48
N LYS A 513 -4.51 13.14 9.06
CA LYS A 513 -4.73 11.75 8.67
C LYS A 513 -6.21 11.49 8.39
N SER A 514 -6.47 10.70 7.36
CA SER A 514 -7.80 10.09 7.17
C SER A 514 -8.07 9.18 8.34
N LEU A 515 -9.26 9.33 8.93
CA LEU A 515 -9.68 8.47 10.02
C LEU A 515 -10.05 7.09 9.49
N GLY A 516 -9.58 6.05 10.18
CA GLY A 516 -10.08 4.70 10.04
C GLY A 516 -10.48 4.11 11.39
N THR A 517 -10.92 2.85 11.38
CA THR A 517 -11.42 2.17 12.59
C THR A 517 -10.33 1.96 13.65
N CYS A 518 -9.06 2.09 13.29
CA CYS A 518 -7.93 2.04 14.21
C CYS A 518 -7.71 3.33 15.02
N HIS A 519 -8.42 4.43 14.72
CA HIS A 519 -8.33 5.66 15.52
C HIS A 519 -8.72 5.34 16.99
N PRO A 520 -7.95 5.77 18.00
CA PRO A 520 -8.14 5.36 19.40
C PRO A 520 -9.52 5.74 19.96
N ASN A 521 -10.16 6.76 19.40
CA ASN A 521 -11.50 7.21 19.79
C ASN A 521 -12.57 6.96 18.71
N ALA A 522 -12.35 6.07 17.74
CA ALA A 522 -13.27 5.85 16.60
C ALA A 522 -14.73 5.60 17.03
N SER A 523 -14.95 4.89 18.15
CA SER A 523 -16.30 4.63 18.71
C SER A 523 -17.05 5.89 19.13
N ASN A 524 -16.33 7.00 19.38
CA ASN A 524 -16.88 8.29 19.76
C ASN A 524 -17.09 9.24 18.56
N LEU A 525 -16.71 8.85 17.35
CA LEU A 525 -16.97 9.64 16.15
C LEU A 525 -18.47 9.57 15.81
N LYS A 526 -19.10 10.74 15.60
CA LYS A 526 -20.54 10.83 15.30
C LYS A 526 -20.83 11.48 13.96
N LEU A 527 -19.97 12.38 13.51
CA LEU A 527 -20.01 12.98 12.18
C LEU A 527 -18.60 13.04 11.65
N TYR A 528 -18.41 12.58 10.42
CA TYR A 528 -17.16 12.75 9.69
C TYR A 528 -17.42 13.04 8.23
N TRP A 529 -17.04 14.24 7.81
CA TRP A 529 -17.06 14.66 6.41
C TRP A 529 -15.63 14.89 5.95
N GLN A 530 -15.12 13.94 5.16
CA GLN A 530 -13.81 14.06 4.51
C GLN A 530 -13.79 15.16 3.46
N LEU A 531 -14.93 15.47 2.84
CA LEU A 531 -15.06 16.48 1.78
C LEU A 531 -14.12 16.29 0.56
N ASP A 532 -13.53 15.11 0.42
CA ASP A 532 -12.70 14.73 -0.74
C ASP A 532 -13.51 14.19 -1.93
N ASN A 533 -14.78 13.83 -1.74
CA ASN A 533 -15.61 13.21 -2.78
C ASN A 533 -16.51 14.24 -3.49
N ALA A 534 -16.04 14.78 -4.61
CA ALA A 534 -16.81 15.73 -5.44
C ALA A 534 -17.90 15.08 -6.33
N ALA A 535 -18.19 13.78 -6.19
CA ALA A 535 -19.18 13.09 -7.03
C ALA A 535 -20.62 13.64 -6.86
N SER A 536 -20.92 14.26 -5.71
CA SER A 536 -22.17 15.00 -5.49
C SER A 536 -21.84 16.40 -4.99
N ASN A 537 -22.01 17.41 -5.84
CA ASN A 537 -21.72 18.80 -5.49
C ASN A 537 -22.66 19.39 -4.41
N ALA A 538 -23.77 18.71 -4.09
CA ALA A 538 -24.78 19.15 -3.15
C ALA A 538 -24.73 18.42 -1.80
N THR A 539 -23.83 17.45 -1.62
CA THR A 539 -23.83 16.59 -0.43
C THR A 539 -22.43 16.38 0.14
N ALA A 540 -22.30 16.58 1.46
CA ALA A 540 -21.18 16.08 2.25
C ALA A 540 -21.50 14.64 2.71
N VAL A 541 -20.72 13.68 2.24
CA VAL A 541 -20.96 12.26 2.51
C VAL A 541 -20.46 11.88 3.91
N ALA A 542 -21.31 11.15 4.65
CA ALA A 542 -20.92 10.58 5.93
C ALA A 542 -19.85 9.50 5.74
N SER A 543 -18.73 9.63 6.45
CA SER A 543 -17.58 8.71 6.36
C SER A 543 -17.45 7.86 7.63
N LEU A 544 -16.70 6.75 7.54
CA LEU A 544 -16.45 5.83 8.66
C LEU A 544 -17.73 5.36 9.39
N SER A 545 -18.79 5.09 8.62
CA SER A 545 -20.11 4.66 9.14
C SER A 545 -20.78 5.64 10.12
N THR A 546 -20.40 6.92 10.09
CA THR A 546 -21.13 7.98 10.79
C THR A 546 -22.51 8.19 10.17
N THR A 547 -23.46 8.76 10.94
CA THR A 547 -24.88 8.79 10.54
C THR A 547 -25.32 10.09 9.86
N TYR A 548 -24.54 11.17 9.99
CA TYR A 548 -24.94 12.50 9.52
C TYR A 548 -24.33 12.79 8.15
N THR A 549 -25.15 12.86 7.12
CA THR A 549 -24.81 13.51 5.85
C THR A 549 -25.03 15.02 5.96
N GLY A 550 -24.40 15.80 5.08
CA GLY A 550 -24.56 17.26 5.04
C GLY A 550 -25.16 17.74 3.72
N THR A 551 -26.15 18.63 3.77
CA THR A 551 -26.65 19.34 2.59
C THR A 551 -25.80 20.59 2.34
N ILE A 552 -25.17 20.68 1.17
CA ILE A 552 -24.36 21.83 0.75
C ILE A 552 -25.29 22.84 0.04
N THR A 553 -25.31 24.08 0.51
CA THR A 553 -26.07 25.18 -0.11
C THR A 553 -25.12 26.33 -0.41
N SER A 554 -25.10 26.78 -1.67
CA SER A 554 -24.19 27.85 -2.14
C SER A 554 -22.70 27.59 -1.82
N GLY A 555 -22.33 26.31 -1.67
CA GLY A 555 -20.95 25.85 -1.52
C GLY A 555 -20.55 25.02 -2.72
N VAL A 556 -19.25 24.99 -3.03
CA VAL A 556 -18.72 24.31 -4.22
C VAL A 556 -17.48 23.52 -3.84
N TYR A 557 -17.42 22.24 -4.23
CA TYR A 557 -16.19 21.46 -4.12
C TYR A 557 -15.11 22.08 -5.02
N THR A 558 -13.93 22.27 -4.45
CA THR A 558 -12.77 22.83 -5.13
C THR A 558 -11.55 22.00 -4.79
N ALA A 559 -10.60 21.92 -5.72
CA ALA A 559 -9.31 21.31 -5.44
C ALA A 559 -8.67 21.96 -4.21
N SER A 560 -8.18 21.11 -3.33
CA SER A 560 -7.56 21.43 -2.06
C SER A 560 -6.12 20.93 -2.06
N THR A 561 -5.25 21.71 -1.44
CA THR A 561 -3.89 21.28 -1.08
C THR A 561 -3.82 20.74 0.35
N GLN A 562 -4.90 20.89 1.12
CA GLN A 562 -5.03 20.25 2.42
C GLN A 562 -5.46 18.82 2.17
N ALA A 563 -4.66 17.86 2.65
CA ALA A 563 -4.85 16.45 2.39
C ALA A 563 -4.78 15.67 3.70
N SER A 564 -5.87 14.99 4.04
CA SER A 564 -5.84 13.88 4.99
C SER A 564 -5.56 12.54 4.28
N THR A 565 -4.98 12.55 3.08
CA THR A 565 -4.82 11.33 2.25
C THR A 565 -3.82 10.32 2.80
N THR A 566 -3.04 10.68 3.82
CA THR A 566 -2.28 9.69 4.57
C THR A 566 -3.27 8.86 5.39
N SER A 567 -3.51 7.61 4.98
CA SER A 567 -4.27 6.67 5.79
C SER A 567 -3.67 6.63 7.19
N GLY A 568 -4.45 7.01 8.20
CA GLY A 568 -4.00 6.90 9.58
C GLY A 568 -4.02 5.47 10.09
N CYS A 569 -4.60 4.54 9.33
CA CYS A 569 -4.62 3.11 9.63
C CYS A 569 -3.67 2.34 8.71
N PRO A 570 -3.00 1.30 9.25
CA PRO A 570 -2.19 0.37 8.47
C PRO A 570 -2.96 -0.34 7.35
#